data_AF-A0A838QXV3-F1
#
_entry.id   AF-A0A838QXV3-F1
#
_cell.length_a   1.000
_cell.length_b   1.000
_cell.length_c   1.000
_cell.angle_alpha   90.00
_cell.angle_beta   90.00
_cell.angle_gamma   90.00
#
_symmetry.space_group_name_H-M   'P 1'
#
loop_
_entity.id
_entity.type
_entity.pdbx_description
1 polymer ?
#
loop_
_entity_poly.entity_id
_entity_poly.type
_entity_poly.pdbx_seq_one_letter_code
_entity_poly.pdbx_strand_id
1 'polypeptide(L)'
;LAGAPSLYCDVTDAWRLPSKWQRMAVSSAGMFVELIIAACAVVVWRFAEPGIVSTVALSLIVVCSVGTLLVNANPLLRYDGYYLLSDWLEVPNLAERGRGLLSGAWRSWLLGERREDDPLIGPHKRSALWAYAILSKIYMALVLAGLFVLFLKLARPHHLENAVYTVAVVTVIGMLVQPAAAAMKLAANPSVRSRFRWLRLTFAMLILAAIGVGVAIVPITRRVKAPLVVVPAQSHPVFAVAAGELAYATPVGTEVKAGDVVVKLRNPELELALAAQEGTVRERRVRLEQLRTLQSVSPTAARTLPTAAAELADAEAQLAEHKSMVDALTVRAPAAGRILAAPDQVAQQRADGTLRPWTGSPLDERNRGAWIEPGTPLAIIATGEKQVAWAGVEQADVPAVEVGQPVRLVADQQPMEILTGRVREVARRARSNSGDAAQASRREIDSLDHAWYHVVQIELDAASAPLLPGARGVAKIATYKSTVGELVLNEVRRTFQRVF
;
A
#
# COMPACT_ATOMS: atom_id res chain seq x y z
N LEU A 1 -13.05 21.15 -19.76
CA LEU A 1 -14.10 21.17 -20.82
C LEU A 1 -13.63 22.03 -22.00
N ALA A 2 -12.45 21.73 -22.57
CA ALA A 2 -12.10 22.23 -23.90
C ALA A 2 -12.39 21.08 -24.87
N GLY A 3 -13.21 21.30 -25.89
CA GLY A 3 -13.54 20.29 -26.92
C GLY A 3 -14.78 19.43 -26.69
N ALA A 4 -15.56 19.66 -25.63
CA ALA A 4 -16.87 19.01 -25.46
C ALA A 4 -17.99 19.86 -26.07
N PRO A 5 -18.94 19.29 -26.83
CA PRO A 5 -20.07 20.04 -27.37
C PRO A 5 -20.91 20.61 -26.23
N SER A 6 -21.12 21.93 -26.24
CA SER A 6 -21.95 22.62 -25.25
C SER A 6 -23.29 22.95 -25.88
N LEU A 7 -24.34 22.30 -25.42
CA LEU A 7 -25.72 22.68 -25.75
C LEU A 7 -26.03 23.99 -25.01
N TYR A 8 -26.25 25.07 -25.76
CA TYR A 8 -26.52 26.40 -25.21
C TYR A 8 -27.94 26.82 -25.57
N CYS A 9 -28.66 27.35 -24.58
CA CYS A 9 -29.97 27.98 -24.76
C CYS A 9 -29.89 29.41 -24.20
N ASP A 10 -30.26 30.40 -25.00
CA ASP A 10 -30.30 31.79 -24.56
C ASP A 10 -31.60 32.04 -23.77
N VAL A 11 -31.45 32.33 -22.48
CA VAL A 11 -32.55 32.61 -21.54
C VAL A 11 -32.54 34.08 -21.07
N THR A 12 -31.91 34.98 -21.82
CA THR A 12 -31.76 36.39 -21.42
C THR A 12 -33.12 37.11 -21.26
N ASP A 13 -34.16 36.69 -22.00
CA ASP A 13 -35.49 37.28 -21.88
C ASP A 13 -36.18 36.99 -20.53
N ALA A 14 -35.71 36.00 -19.76
CA ALA A 14 -36.23 35.73 -18.42
C ALA A 14 -36.13 36.95 -17.49
N TRP A 15 -35.14 37.82 -17.69
CA TRP A 15 -34.97 39.06 -16.92
C TRP A 15 -36.09 40.09 -17.13
N ARG A 16 -36.90 39.94 -18.18
CA ARG A 16 -38.06 40.82 -18.46
C ARG A 16 -39.29 40.46 -17.63
N LEU A 17 -39.29 39.31 -16.95
CA LEU A 17 -40.42 38.86 -16.14
C LEU A 17 -40.51 39.69 -14.85
N PRO A 18 -41.69 40.29 -14.55
CA PRO A 18 -41.86 41.13 -13.37
C PRO A 18 -41.81 40.31 -12.06
N SER A 19 -42.29 39.06 -12.09
CA SER A 19 -42.29 38.18 -10.92
C SER A 19 -40.97 37.46 -10.73
N LYS A 20 -40.37 37.59 -9.53
CA LYS A 20 -39.14 36.86 -9.17
C LYS A 20 -39.31 35.35 -9.14
N TRP A 21 -40.49 34.86 -8.80
CA TRP A 21 -40.79 33.42 -8.78
C TRP A 21 -40.78 32.83 -10.19
N GLN A 22 -41.21 33.60 -11.19
CA GLN A 22 -41.16 33.16 -12.58
C GLN A 22 -39.71 33.11 -13.08
N ARG A 23 -38.87 34.09 -12.72
CA ARG A 23 -37.43 34.04 -13.03
C ARG A 23 -36.74 32.85 -12.37
N MET A 24 -37.01 32.63 -11.08
CA MET A 24 -36.50 31.47 -10.34
C MET A 24 -36.93 30.14 -10.96
N ALA A 25 -38.17 30.04 -11.45
CA ALA A 25 -38.66 28.84 -12.14
C ALA A 25 -37.93 28.55 -13.46
N VAL A 26 -37.58 29.60 -14.21
CA VAL A 26 -36.75 29.45 -15.42
C VAL A 26 -35.34 29.00 -15.04
N SER A 27 -34.73 29.62 -14.03
CA SER A 27 -33.39 29.28 -13.53
C SER A 27 -33.31 27.88 -12.89
N SER A 28 -34.40 27.35 -12.34
CA SER A 28 -34.44 26.01 -11.71
C SER A 28 -34.90 24.89 -12.65
N ALA A 29 -35.33 25.20 -13.88
CA ALA A 29 -35.88 24.23 -14.81
C ALA A 29 -34.89 23.08 -15.12
N GLY A 30 -33.60 23.40 -15.30
CA GLY A 30 -32.55 22.40 -15.53
C GLY A 30 -32.44 21.41 -14.36
N MET A 31 -32.26 21.92 -13.15
CA MET A 31 -32.20 21.10 -11.92
C MET A 31 -33.47 20.26 -11.72
N PHE A 32 -34.64 20.82 -12.04
CA PHE A 32 -35.91 20.09 -11.94
C PHE A 32 -35.97 18.91 -12.90
N VAL A 33 -35.55 19.11 -14.15
CA VAL A 33 -35.47 18.03 -15.17
C VAL A 33 -34.45 16.97 -14.76
N GLU A 34 -33.28 17.37 -14.24
CA GLU A 34 -32.28 16.44 -13.71
C GLU A 34 -32.86 15.54 -12.60
N LEU A 35 -33.60 16.12 -11.64
CA LEU A 35 -34.23 15.37 -10.57
C LEU A 35 -35.33 14.42 -11.07
N ILE A 36 -36.10 14.80 -12.11
CA ILE A 36 -37.07 13.90 -12.75
C ILE A 36 -36.34 12.71 -13.39
N ILE A 37 -35.26 12.97 -14.13
CA ILE A 37 -34.44 11.91 -14.75
C ILE A 37 -33.90 10.98 -13.68
N ALA A 38 -33.38 11.52 -12.56
CA ALA A 38 -32.92 10.72 -11.43
C ALA A 38 -34.04 9.85 -10.84
N ALA A 39 -35.24 10.41 -10.64
CA ALA A 39 -36.39 9.67 -10.13
C ALA A 39 -36.81 8.52 -11.06
N CYS A 40 -36.88 8.78 -12.37
CA CYS A 40 -37.13 7.74 -13.37
C CYS A 40 -36.02 6.67 -13.36
N ALA A 41 -34.76 7.07 -13.24
CA ALA A 41 -33.63 6.16 -13.17
C ALA A 41 -33.67 5.27 -11.91
N VAL A 42 -34.16 5.77 -10.76
CA VAL A 42 -34.40 4.95 -9.56
C VAL A 42 -35.41 3.83 -9.85
N VAL A 43 -36.51 4.16 -10.54
CA VAL A 43 -37.52 3.16 -10.90
C VAL A 43 -36.92 2.11 -11.83
N VAL A 44 -36.21 2.53 -12.88
CA VAL A 44 -35.54 1.60 -13.81
C VAL A 44 -34.52 0.73 -13.08
N TRP A 45 -33.69 1.33 -12.23
CA TRP A 45 -32.66 0.63 -11.46
C TRP A 45 -33.27 -0.44 -10.54
N ARG A 46 -34.40 -0.14 -9.89
CA ARG A 46 -35.09 -1.06 -8.98
C ARG A 46 -35.57 -2.34 -9.67
N PHE A 47 -35.96 -2.26 -10.93
CA PHE A 47 -36.47 -3.41 -11.69
C PHE A 47 -35.43 -4.04 -12.63
N ALA A 48 -34.25 -3.44 -12.76
CA ALA A 48 -33.19 -3.94 -13.63
C ALA A 48 -32.37 -5.04 -12.96
N GLU A 49 -32.10 -6.12 -13.70
CA GLU A 49 -31.13 -7.14 -13.31
C GLU A 49 -29.69 -6.60 -13.37
N PRO A 50 -28.72 -7.22 -12.66
CA PRO A 50 -27.32 -6.83 -12.72
C PRO A 50 -26.78 -6.83 -14.16
N GLY A 51 -26.40 -5.67 -14.67
CA GLY A 51 -25.95 -5.48 -16.05
C GLY A 51 -25.87 -4.00 -16.45
N ILE A 52 -25.67 -3.74 -17.75
CA ILE A 52 -25.44 -2.37 -18.28
C ILE A 52 -26.59 -1.42 -17.91
N VAL A 53 -27.84 -1.87 -17.99
CA VAL A 53 -29.02 -1.06 -17.68
C VAL A 53 -29.00 -0.60 -16.22
N SER A 54 -28.73 -1.52 -15.28
CA SER A 54 -28.60 -1.20 -13.87
C SER A 54 -27.42 -0.25 -13.61
N THR A 55 -26.27 -0.45 -14.26
CA THR A 55 -25.11 0.44 -14.11
C THR A 55 -25.39 1.85 -14.62
N VAL A 56 -25.98 2.00 -15.81
CA VAL A 56 -26.32 3.30 -16.39
C VAL A 56 -27.38 4.01 -15.55
N ALA A 57 -28.42 3.28 -15.10
CA ALA A 57 -29.44 3.85 -14.22
C ALA A 57 -28.82 4.34 -12.91
N LEU A 58 -27.92 3.56 -12.29
CA LEU A 58 -27.20 3.97 -11.09
C LEU A 58 -26.33 5.22 -11.34
N SER A 59 -25.62 5.28 -12.48
CA SER A 59 -24.85 6.47 -12.87
C SER A 59 -25.74 7.70 -13.04
N LEU A 60 -26.90 7.58 -13.70
CA LEU A 60 -27.86 8.67 -13.86
C LEU A 60 -28.41 9.14 -12.51
N ILE A 61 -28.75 8.22 -11.60
CA ILE A 61 -29.18 8.56 -10.25
C ILE A 61 -28.11 9.42 -9.58
N VAL A 62 -26.85 8.98 -9.57
CA VAL A 62 -25.77 9.72 -8.91
C VAL A 62 -25.51 11.07 -9.58
N VAL A 63 -25.39 11.11 -10.91
CA VAL A 63 -25.06 12.34 -11.64
C VAL A 63 -26.19 13.37 -11.54
N CYS A 64 -27.43 12.97 -11.79
CA CYS A 64 -28.60 13.86 -11.84
C CYS A 64 -29.26 14.13 -10.47
N SER A 65 -28.81 13.48 -9.39
CA SER A 65 -29.24 13.84 -8.02
C SER A 65 -28.10 14.46 -7.21
N VAL A 66 -26.99 13.74 -7.02
CA VAL A 66 -25.88 14.22 -6.19
C VAL A 66 -25.18 15.39 -6.86
N GLY A 67 -24.95 15.32 -8.18
CA GLY A 67 -24.40 16.43 -8.95
C GLY A 67 -25.32 17.66 -8.88
N THR A 68 -26.60 17.46 -9.14
CA THR A 68 -27.61 18.54 -9.10
C THR A 68 -27.73 19.18 -7.72
N LEU A 69 -27.85 18.40 -6.65
CA LEU A 69 -28.08 18.91 -5.30
C LEU A 69 -26.83 19.48 -4.63
N LEU A 70 -25.68 18.80 -4.74
CA LEU A 70 -24.45 19.22 -4.05
C LEU A 70 -23.62 20.22 -4.86
N VAL A 71 -23.71 20.18 -6.20
CA VAL A 71 -22.92 21.03 -7.08
C VAL A 71 -23.78 22.13 -7.72
N ASN A 72 -24.81 21.77 -8.50
CA ASN A 72 -25.58 22.78 -9.26
C ASN A 72 -26.43 23.68 -8.36
N ALA A 73 -27.14 23.11 -7.39
CA ALA A 73 -28.01 23.82 -6.46
C ALA A 73 -27.23 24.61 -5.38
N ASN A 74 -25.91 24.42 -5.29
CA ASN A 74 -25.09 25.16 -4.35
C ASN A 74 -24.92 26.62 -4.79
N PRO A 75 -25.44 27.60 -4.02
CA PRO A 75 -25.42 28.99 -4.45
C PRO A 75 -24.05 29.66 -4.36
N LEU A 76 -23.07 29.02 -3.69
CA LEU A 76 -21.77 29.62 -3.38
C LEU A 76 -20.81 29.65 -4.58
N LEU A 77 -21.04 28.81 -5.58
CA LEU A 77 -20.35 28.82 -6.86
C LEU A 77 -21.31 29.26 -7.97
N ARG A 78 -20.77 29.78 -9.07
CA ARG A 78 -21.56 30.33 -10.19
C ARG A 78 -22.16 29.22 -11.07
N TYR A 79 -23.02 28.42 -10.47
CA TYR A 79 -23.90 27.42 -11.10
C TYR A 79 -25.36 27.86 -10.97
N ASP A 80 -26.33 27.00 -11.29
CA ASP A 80 -27.76 27.37 -11.32
C ASP A 80 -28.29 27.87 -9.97
N GLY A 81 -27.83 27.27 -8.87
CA GLY A 81 -28.16 27.71 -7.51
C GLY A 81 -27.72 29.14 -7.20
N TYR A 82 -26.66 29.63 -7.84
CA TYR A 82 -26.22 31.02 -7.70
C TYR A 82 -27.21 31.99 -8.33
N TYR A 83 -27.74 31.67 -9.50
CA TYR A 83 -28.75 32.49 -10.16
C TYR A 83 -30.07 32.46 -9.40
N LEU A 84 -30.44 31.30 -8.84
CA LEU A 84 -31.59 31.18 -7.94
C LEU A 84 -31.47 32.09 -6.71
N LEU A 85 -30.28 32.13 -6.08
CA LEU A 85 -30.00 33.03 -4.96
C LEU A 85 -29.98 34.50 -5.39
N SER A 86 -29.42 34.81 -6.57
CA SER A 86 -29.37 36.16 -7.15
C SER A 86 -30.77 36.71 -7.41
N ASP A 87 -31.66 35.89 -7.96
CA ASP A 87 -33.07 36.22 -8.18
C ASP A 87 -33.85 36.37 -6.87
N TRP A 88 -33.59 35.50 -5.89
CA TRP A 88 -34.24 35.55 -4.58
C TRP A 88 -33.88 36.82 -3.80
N LEU A 89 -32.60 37.21 -3.83
CA LEU A 89 -32.12 38.46 -3.21
C LEU A 89 -32.45 39.71 -4.05
N GLU A 90 -32.86 39.52 -5.30
CA GLU A 90 -33.08 40.57 -6.31
C GLU A 90 -31.82 41.45 -6.49
N VAL A 91 -30.64 40.83 -6.41
CA VAL A 91 -29.35 41.50 -6.59
C VAL A 91 -28.67 40.87 -7.80
N PRO A 92 -28.70 41.51 -8.99
CA PRO A 92 -28.05 40.98 -10.17
C PRO A 92 -26.52 41.05 -10.01
N ASN A 93 -25.80 40.08 -10.60
CA ASN A 93 -24.34 39.97 -10.52
C ASN A 93 -23.81 39.93 -9.08
N LEU A 94 -24.49 39.18 -8.19
CA LEU A 94 -24.15 38.98 -6.78
C LEU A 94 -22.65 38.69 -6.53
N ALA A 95 -21.99 37.87 -7.37
CA ALA A 95 -20.57 37.53 -7.23
C ALA A 95 -19.63 38.71 -7.49
N GLU A 96 -19.93 39.54 -8.49
CA GLU A 96 -19.13 40.72 -8.82
C GLU A 96 -19.32 41.82 -7.77
N ARG A 97 -20.58 42.07 -7.36
CA ARG A 97 -20.88 43.03 -6.30
C ARG A 97 -20.27 42.61 -4.95
N GLY A 98 -20.29 41.32 -4.62
CA GLY A 98 -19.65 40.78 -3.42
C GLY A 98 -18.11 40.94 -3.45
N ARG A 99 -17.47 40.70 -4.60
CA ARG A 99 -16.04 40.99 -4.81
C ARG A 99 -15.75 42.50 -4.69
N GLY A 100 -16.63 43.33 -5.24
CA GLY A 100 -16.60 44.79 -5.11
C GLY A 100 -16.62 45.22 -3.66
N LEU A 101 -17.54 44.70 -2.84
CA LEU A 101 -17.60 44.98 -1.40
C LEU A 101 -16.32 44.60 -0.65
N LEU A 102 -15.74 43.43 -0.94
CA LEU A 102 -14.49 42.97 -0.33
C LEU A 102 -13.31 43.87 -0.74
N SER A 103 -13.19 44.16 -2.03
CA SER A 103 -12.13 45.02 -2.56
C SER A 103 -12.26 46.47 -2.07
N GLY A 104 -13.48 46.99 -1.96
CA GLY A 104 -13.78 48.31 -1.42
C GLY A 104 -13.51 48.41 0.08
N ALA A 105 -13.86 47.38 0.86
CA ALA A 105 -13.46 47.28 2.27
C ALA A 105 -11.94 47.29 2.40
N TRP A 106 -11.24 46.47 1.61
CA TRP A 106 -9.78 46.41 1.59
C TRP A 106 -9.14 47.76 1.24
N ARG A 107 -9.66 48.45 0.21
CA ARG A 107 -9.23 49.81 -0.19
C ARG A 107 -9.50 50.84 0.90
N SER A 108 -10.70 50.87 1.48
CA SER A 108 -11.02 51.79 2.60
C SER A 108 -10.13 51.56 3.82
N TRP A 109 -9.76 50.31 4.10
CA TRP A 109 -8.91 49.95 5.22
C TRP A 109 -7.45 50.37 4.98
N LEU A 110 -6.94 50.24 3.75
CA LEU A 110 -5.59 50.63 3.34
C LEU A 110 -5.41 52.13 3.08
N LEU A 111 -6.39 52.77 2.45
CA LEU A 111 -6.31 54.15 1.94
C LEU A 111 -7.11 55.15 2.78
N GLY A 112 -8.00 54.68 3.66
CA GLY A 112 -8.90 55.55 4.41
C GLY A 112 -10.00 56.22 3.57
N GLU A 113 -10.22 55.77 2.33
CA GLU A 113 -11.26 56.30 1.44
C GLU A 113 -12.67 56.00 1.98
N ARG A 114 -13.60 56.94 1.81
CA ARG A 114 -15.01 56.71 2.07
C ARG A 114 -15.49 55.63 1.11
N ARG A 115 -16.20 54.66 1.67
CA ARG A 115 -16.75 53.53 0.93
C ARG A 115 -17.79 54.07 -0.05
N GLU A 116 -17.55 53.89 -1.35
CA GLU A 116 -18.58 54.13 -2.36
C GLU A 116 -19.68 53.08 -2.14
N ASP A 117 -20.78 53.53 -1.54
CA ASP A 117 -21.92 52.69 -1.27
C ASP A 117 -22.78 52.62 -2.53
N ASP A 118 -22.95 51.41 -3.07
CA ASP A 118 -23.84 51.16 -4.21
C ASP A 118 -25.27 51.60 -3.83
N PRO A 119 -25.83 52.66 -4.45
CA PRO A 119 -27.13 53.21 -4.08
C PRO A 119 -28.29 52.22 -4.25
N LEU A 120 -28.08 51.16 -5.02
CA LEU A 120 -29.10 50.18 -5.39
C LEU A 120 -29.29 49.06 -4.35
N ILE A 121 -28.47 49.03 -3.28
CA ILE A 121 -28.51 47.96 -2.27
C ILE A 121 -28.89 48.52 -0.91
N GLY A 122 -30.10 48.18 -0.45
CA GLY A 122 -30.55 48.52 0.91
C GLY A 122 -29.69 47.90 2.02
N PRO A 123 -29.71 48.47 3.24
CA PRO A 123 -28.83 48.07 4.34
C PRO A 123 -28.97 46.58 4.75
N HIS A 124 -30.18 46.03 4.68
CA HIS A 124 -30.43 44.60 4.98
C HIS A 124 -29.89 43.65 3.89
N LYS A 125 -29.93 44.04 2.62
CA LYS A 125 -29.38 43.24 1.51
C LYS A 125 -27.84 43.23 1.52
N ARG A 126 -27.22 44.26 2.12
CA ARG A 126 -25.78 44.40 2.26
C ARG A 126 -25.15 43.38 3.20
N SER A 127 -25.81 43.03 4.32
CA SER A 127 -25.32 41.99 5.23
C SER A 127 -25.38 40.61 4.59
N ALA A 128 -26.46 40.31 3.85
CA ALA A 128 -26.58 39.09 3.07
C ALA A 128 -25.49 38.98 1.98
N LEU A 129 -25.19 40.09 1.29
CA LEU A 129 -24.12 40.14 0.29
C LEU A 129 -22.73 39.91 0.90
N TRP A 130 -22.48 40.44 2.10
CA TRP A 130 -21.26 40.19 2.87
C TRP A 130 -21.11 38.72 3.27
N ALA A 131 -22.18 38.13 3.83
CA ALA A 131 -22.20 36.72 4.20
C ALA A 131 -21.94 35.84 2.98
N TYR A 132 -22.63 36.11 1.86
CA TYR A 132 -22.41 35.42 0.60
C TYR A 132 -20.95 35.56 0.11
N ALA A 133 -20.39 36.77 0.09
CA ALA A 133 -19.04 37.00 -0.42
C ALA A 133 -17.97 36.25 0.39
N ILE A 134 -18.10 36.19 1.71
CA ILE A 134 -17.19 35.44 2.59
C ILE A 134 -17.40 33.92 2.40
N LEU A 135 -18.65 33.46 2.47
CA LEU A 135 -18.97 32.04 2.40
C LEU A 135 -18.63 31.42 1.04
N SER A 136 -18.82 32.17 -0.05
CA SER A 136 -18.40 31.79 -1.41
C SER A 136 -16.88 31.61 -1.49
N LYS A 137 -16.09 32.48 -0.86
CA LYS A 137 -14.62 32.35 -0.83
C LYS A 137 -14.13 31.17 -0.01
N ILE A 138 -14.73 30.95 1.16
CA ILE A 138 -14.42 29.78 2.01
C ILE A 138 -14.75 28.49 1.24
N TYR A 139 -15.94 28.41 0.65
CA TYR A 139 -16.36 27.24 -0.10
C TYR A 139 -15.48 26.98 -1.33
N MET A 140 -15.13 28.03 -2.08
CA MET A 140 -14.21 27.90 -3.22
C MET A 140 -12.81 27.39 -2.79
N ALA A 141 -12.31 27.83 -1.62
CA ALA A 141 -11.06 27.32 -1.07
C ALA A 141 -11.17 25.84 -0.66
N LEU A 142 -12.28 25.44 -0.04
CA LEU A 142 -12.54 24.03 0.31
C LEU A 142 -12.65 23.14 -0.92
N VAL A 143 -13.36 23.58 -1.97
CA VAL A 143 -13.46 22.85 -3.24
C VAL A 143 -12.10 22.71 -3.91
N LEU A 144 -11.30 23.78 -3.96
CA LEU A 144 -9.96 23.73 -4.54
C LEU A 144 -9.04 22.79 -3.75
N ALA A 145 -9.09 22.82 -2.42
CA ALA A 145 -8.35 21.91 -1.56
C ALA A 145 -8.79 20.45 -1.73
N GLY A 146 -10.10 20.19 -1.80
CA GLY A 146 -10.66 18.86 -2.06
C GLY A 146 -10.23 18.32 -3.43
N LEU A 147 -10.28 19.15 -4.46
CA LEU A 147 -9.83 18.82 -5.81
C LEU A 147 -8.31 18.53 -5.83
N PHE A 148 -7.51 19.31 -5.11
CA PHE A 148 -6.08 19.06 -4.96
C PHE A 148 -5.80 17.70 -4.30
N VAL A 149 -6.50 17.37 -3.21
CA VAL A 149 -6.39 16.05 -2.56
C VAL A 149 -6.84 14.92 -3.49
N LEU A 150 -7.91 15.12 -4.25
CA LEU A 150 -8.40 14.16 -5.23
C LEU A 150 -7.35 13.91 -6.33
N PHE A 151 -6.77 14.97 -6.88
CA PHE A 151 -5.72 14.85 -7.89
C PHE A 151 -4.46 14.18 -7.34
N LEU A 152 -4.05 14.47 -6.10
CA LEU A 152 -2.94 13.75 -5.47
C LEU A 152 -3.23 12.26 -5.35
N LYS A 153 -4.43 11.88 -4.87
CA LYS A 153 -4.82 10.47 -4.79
C LYS A 153 -4.84 9.77 -6.14
N LEU A 154 -5.32 10.46 -7.18
CA LEU A 154 -5.38 9.92 -8.55
C LEU A 154 -3.98 9.87 -9.21
N ALA A 155 -3.08 10.78 -8.85
CA ALA A 155 -1.74 10.86 -9.41
C ALA A 155 -0.73 9.90 -8.76
N ARG A 156 -0.97 9.48 -7.50
CA ARG A 156 -0.12 8.53 -6.77
C ARG A 156 0.15 7.22 -7.53
N PRO A 157 -0.86 6.49 -8.04
CA PRO A 157 -0.63 5.25 -8.78
C PRO A 157 0.24 5.45 -10.02
N HIS A 158 0.13 6.61 -10.67
CA HIS A 158 0.85 6.95 -11.88
C HIS A 158 2.19 7.67 -11.62
N HIS A 159 2.60 7.85 -10.36
CA HIS A 159 3.81 8.57 -9.97
C HIS A 159 3.88 10.03 -10.49
N LEU A 160 2.72 10.65 -10.76
CA LEU A 160 2.60 12.01 -11.31
C LEU A 160 2.40 13.08 -10.22
N GLU A 161 2.70 12.76 -8.97
CA GLU A 161 2.52 13.65 -7.81
C GLU A 161 3.21 15.01 -8.01
N ASN A 162 4.39 14.97 -8.65
CA ASN A 162 5.19 16.15 -8.93
C ASN A 162 4.45 17.16 -9.81
N ALA A 163 3.72 16.70 -10.83
CA ALA A 163 2.94 17.58 -11.70
C ALA A 163 1.82 18.29 -10.92
N VAL A 164 1.16 17.57 -10.00
CA VAL A 164 0.13 18.14 -9.13
C VAL A 164 0.73 19.20 -8.19
N TYR A 165 1.91 18.95 -7.62
CA TYR A 165 2.62 19.94 -6.81
C TYR A 165 3.02 21.18 -7.62
N THR A 166 3.55 21.01 -8.83
CA THR A 166 3.90 22.15 -9.70
C THR A 166 2.68 23.01 -10.00
N VAL A 167 1.55 22.39 -10.37
CA VAL A 167 0.30 23.13 -10.64
C VAL A 167 -0.18 23.87 -9.39
N ALA A 168 -0.10 23.25 -8.20
CA ALA A 168 -0.48 23.89 -6.94
C ALA A 168 0.41 25.09 -6.62
N VAL A 169 1.74 24.96 -6.76
CA VAL A 169 2.68 26.06 -6.55
C VAL A 169 2.40 27.21 -7.53
N VAL A 170 2.23 26.92 -8.83
CA VAL A 170 1.88 27.93 -9.83
C VAL A 170 0.56 28.63 -9.49
N THR A 171 -0.44 27.87 -9.03
CA THR A 171 -1.75 28.41 -8.63
C THR A 171 -1.62 29.33 -7.42
N VAL A 172 -0.88 28.91 -6.38
CA VAL A 172 -0.64 29.72 -5.18
C VAL A 172 0.15 30.99 -5.51
N ILE A 173 1.20 30.88 -6.34
CA ILE A 173 1.95 32.03 -6.85
C ILE A 173 1.00 32.97 -7.60
N GLY A 174 0.17 32.47 -8.52
CA GLY A 174 -0.81 33.27 -9.24
C GLY A 174 -1.80 34.00 -8.31
N MET A 175 -2.29 33.30 -7.29
CA MET A 175 -3.18 33.86 -6.27
C MET A 175 -2.53 34.94 -5.41
N LEU A 176 -1.20 34.90 -5.19
CA LEU A 176 -0.44 35.92 -4.46
C LEU A 176 0.02 37.08 -5.34
N VAL A 177 0.40 36.80 -6.60
CA VAL A 177 0.87 37.80 -7.56
C VAL A 177 -0.23 38.78 -7.91
N GLN A 178 -1.46 38.34 -8.13
CA GLN A 178 -2.57 39.22 -8.50
C GLN A 178 -2.87 40.32 -7.45
N PRO A 179 -3.07 40.02 -6.16
CA PRO A 179 -3.26 41.06 -5.14
C PRO A 179 -1.99 41.86 -4.88
N ALA A 180 -0.79 41.26 -4.95
CA ALA A 180 0.47 41.99 -4.81
C ALA A 180 0.66 43.01 -5.94
N ALA A 181 0.40 42.62 -7.19
CA ALA A 181 0.44 43.52 -8.36
C ALA A 181 -0.60 44.63 -8.26
N ALA A 182 -1.82 44.32 -7.78
CA ALA A 182 -2.85 45.32 -7.54
C ALA A 182 -2.43 46.32 -6.44
N ALA A 183 -1.82 45.84 -5.35
CA ALA A 183 -1.32 46.69 -4.27
C ALA A 183 -0.12 47.55 -4.73
N MET A 184 0.82 46.99 -5.50
CA MET A 184 1.95 47.73 -6.07
C MET A 184 1.48 48.82 -7.06
N LYS A 185 0.53 48.51 -7.95
CA LYS A 185 -0.08 49.50 -8.85
C LYS A 185 -0.77 50.63 -8.07
N LEU A 186 -1.46 50.30 -6.98
CA LEU A 186 -2.13 51.28 -6.13
C LEU A 186 -1.14 52.15 -5.35
N ALA A 187 0.00 51.59 -4.91
CA ALA A 187 1.08 52.31 -4.26
C ALA A 187 1.92 53.17 -5.24
N ALA A 188 2.00 52.76 -6.51
CA ALA A 188 2.69 53.49 -7.57
C ALA A 188 1.89 54.69 -8.12
N ASN A 189 0.56 54.70 -7.93
CA ASN A 189 -0.30 55.81 -8.36
C ASN A 189 -0.04 57.09 -7.52
N PRO A 190 0.43 58.20 -8.13
CA PRO A 190 0.79 59.43 -7.39
C PRO A 190 -0.36 60.05 -6.61
N SER A 191 -1.60 59.89 -7.09
CA SER A 191 -2.83 60.45 -6.51
C SER A 191 -3.27 59.81 -5.19
N VAL A 192 -2.73 58.62 -4.87
CA VAL A 192 -3.15 57.81 -3.71
C VAL A 192 -1.98 57.43 -2.80
N ARG A 193 -0.73 57.60 -3.27
CA ARG A 193 0.51 57.26 -2.55
C ARG A 193 0.64 57.95 -1.19
N SER A 194 0.19 59.20 -1.05
CA SER A 194 0.22 59.95 0.22
C SER A 194 -0.81 59.48 1.25
N ARG A 195 -1.87 58.80 0.81
CA ARG A 195 -2.96 58.27 1.65
C ARG A 195 -2.75 56.80 2.03
N PHE A 196 -1.71 56.16 1.48
CA PHE A 196 -1.43 54.75 1.67
C PHE A 196 -0.90 54.45 3.08
N ARG A 197 -1.66 53.70 3.88
CA ARG A 197 -1.31 53.37 5.27
C ARG A 197 -0.41 52.15 5.32
N TRP A 198 0.88 52.33 5.04
CA TRP A 198 1.90 51.26 5.02
C TRP A 198 1.91 50.41 6.29
N LEU A 199 1.73 51.01 7.47
CA LEU A 199 1.69 50.29 8.75
C LEU A 199 0.59 49.21 8.81
N ARG A 200 -0.56 49.44 8.18
CA ARG A 200 -1.66 48.46 8.15
C ARG A 200 -1.33 47.31 7.22
N LEU A 201 -0.76 47.61 6.05
CA LEU A 201 -0.33 46.59 5.10
C LEU A 201 0.76 45.69 5.69
N THR A 202 1.79 46.29 6.31
CA THR A 202 2.87 45.52 6.93
C THR A 202 2.35 44.66 8.07
N PHE A 203 1.41 45.17 8.88
CA PHE A 203 0.78 44.39 9.95
C PHE A 203 -0.09 43.24 9.42
N ALA A 204 -0.88 43.44 8.36
CA ALA A 204 -1.63 42.35 7.72
C ALA A 204 -0.72 41.30 7.09
N MET A 205 0.37 41.72 6.44
CA MET A 205 1.37 40.80 5.89
C MET A 205 2.08 40.02 7.00
N LEU A 206 2.39 40.67 8.13
CA LEU A 206 2.98 40.03 9.31
C LEU A 206 2.01 39.02 9.94
N ILE A 207 0.73 39.35 10.08
CA ILE A 207 -0.31 38.42 10.56
C ILE A 207 -0.43 37.23 9.60
N LEU A 208 -0.48 37.47 8.29
CA LEU A 208 -0.57 36.40 7.30
C LEU A 208 0.65 35.49 7.35
N ALA A 209 1.85 36.07 7.48
CA ALA A 209 3.09 35.32 7.66
C ALA A 209 3.08 34.53 8.99
N ALA A 210 2.62 35.13 10.08
CA ALA A 210 2.50 34.48 11.38
C ALA A 210 1.51 33.29 11.34
N ILE A 211 0.38 33.43 10.63
CA ILE A 211 -0.57 32.34 10.39
C ILE A 211 0.09 31.24 9.56
N GLY A 212 0.80 31.60 8.48
CA GLY A 212 1.53 30.65 7.64
C GLY A 212 2.58 29.85 8.42
N VAL A 213 3.37 30.54 9.24
CA VAL A 213 4.35 29.92 10.14
C VAL A 213 3.68 29.07 11.22
N GLY A 214 2.58 29.56 11.80
CA GLY A 214 1.79 28.81 12.79
C GLY A 214 1.27 27.49 12.23
N VAL A 215 0.73 27.50 11.01
CA VAL A 215 0.30 26.28 10.29
C VAL A 215 1.48 25.37 9.98
N ALA A 216 2.61 25.94 9.56
CA ALA A 216 3.81 25.16 9.24
C ALA A 216 4.37 24.41 10.45
N ILE A 217 4.26 24.97 11.66
CA ILE A 217 4.79 24.39 12.92
C ILE A 217 3.84 23.34 13.52
N VAL A 218 2.58 23.23 13.06
CA VAL A 218 1.64 22.25 13.59
C VAL A 218 2.23 20.84 13.48
N PRO A 219 2.41 20.11 14.60
CA PRO A 219 2.98 18.78 14.57
C PRO A 219 1.96 17.80 14.01
N ILE A 220 2.32 17.08 12.96
CA ILE A 220 1.50 16.02 12.37
C ILE A 220 2.18 14.67 12.59
N THR A 221 1.44 13.73 13.17
CA THR A 221 1.93 12.36 13.35
C THR A 221 1.64 11.58 12.07
N ARG A 222 2.67 11.38 11.25
CA ARG A 222 2.58 10.48 10.09
C ARG A 222 2.64 9.03 10.57
N ARG A 223 1.90 8.16 9.87
CA ARG A 223 1.89 6.72 10.13
C ARG A 223 2.02 5.99 8.80
N VAL A 224 2.99 5.09 8.70
CA VAL A 224 3.14 4.21 7.55
C VAL A 224 2.34 2.95 7.82
N LYS A 225 1.43 2.61 6.90
CA LYS A 225 0.68 1.35 6.94
C LYS A 225 1.42 0.34 6.08
N ALA A 226 1.68 -0.84 6.61
CA ALA A 226 2.36 -1.91 5.88
C ALA A 226 1.72 -3.26 6.21
N PRO A 227 1.46 -4.13 5.21
CA PRO A 227 1.05 -5.50 5.47
C PRO A 227 2.18 -6.24 6.18
N LEU A 228 1.83 -7.14 7.11
CA LEU A 228 2.79 -7.92 7.89
C LEU A 228 2.50 -9.41 7.82
N VAL A 229 3.55 -10.20 8.06
CA VAL A 229 3.48 -11.63 8.35
C VAL A 229 4.28 -11.92 9.62
N VAL A 230 3.69 -12.68 10.54
CA VAL A 230 4.37 -13.13 11.75
C VAL A 230 5.24 -14.35 11.44
N VAL A 231 6.51 -14.28 11.84
CA VAL A 231 7.50 -15.32 11.68
C VAL A 231 8.14 -15.66 13.03
N PRO A 232 8.58 -16.90 13.24
CA PRO A 232 9.33 -17.25 14.44
C PRO A 232 10.67 -16.49 14.48
N ALA A 233 11.12 -16.09 15.67
CA ALA A 233 12.39 -15.38 15.82
C ALA A 233 13.60 -16.23 15.39
N GLN A 234 13.53 -17.53 15.61
CA GLN A 234 14.54 -18.52 15.17
C GLN A 234 13.83 -19.65 14.44
N SER A 235 14.34 -20.00 13.27
CA SER A 235 13.80 -21.09 12.46
C SER A 235 14.92 -21.90 11.85
N HIS A 236 14.74 -23.22 11.86
CA HIS A 236 15.68 -24.18 11.28
C HIS A 236 14.96 -24.90 10.14
N PRO A 237 15.24 -24.56 8.87
CA PRO A 237 14.65 -25.26 7.73
C PRO A 237 15.24 -26.68 7.65
N VAL A 238 14.36 -27.65 7.42
CA VAL A 238 14.69 -29.07 7.30
C VAL A 238 14.45 -29.49 5.87
N PHE A 239 15.48 -30.02 5.22
CA PHE A 239 15.45 -30.45 3.82
C PHE A 239 15.65 -31.97 3.72
N ALA A 240 15.12 -32.56 2.65
CA ALA A 240 15.44 -33.94 2.29
C ALA A 240 16.88 -34.02 1.78
N VAL A 241 17.68 -34.92 2.35
CA VAL A 241 19.09 -35.12 1.93
C VAL A 241 19.19 -36.20 0.85
N ALA A 242 18.36 -37.25 0.95
CA ALA A 242 18.29 -38.36 0.00
C ALA A 242 16.89 -38.45 -0.63
N ALA A 243 16.82 -39.07 -1.80
CA ALA A 243 15.56 -39.33 -2.50
C ALA A 243 14.85 -40.54 -1.88
N GLY A 244 13.52 -40.50 -1.78
CA GLY A 244 12.76 -41.67 -1.36
C GLY A 244 11.26 -41.43 -1.24
N GLU A 245 10.52 -42.51 -1.05
CA GLU A 245 9.08 -42.51 -0.82
C GLU A 245 8.77 -42.10 0.63
N LEU A 246 7.81 -41.19 0.82
CA LEU A 246 7.43 -40.71 2.15
C LEU A 246 6.67 -41.79 2.94
N ALA A 247 7.37 -42.49 3.84
CA ALA A 247 6.78 -43.56 4.66
C ALA A 247 6.13 -43.02 5.94
N TYR A 248 6.74 -42.01 6.57
CA TYR A 248 6.23 -41.37 7.78
C TYR A 248 6.54 -39.89 7.79
N ALA A 249 5.58 -39.09 8.25
CA ALA A 249 5.71 -37.66 8.45
C ALA A 249 5.01 -37.27 9.74
N THR A 250 5.70 -36.53 10.61
CA THR A 250 5.11 -35.95 11.81
C THR A 250 4.17 -34.79 11.41
N PRO A 251 2.95 -34.71 11.96
CA PRO A 251 2.00 -33.66 11.63
C PRO A 251 2.53 -32.23 11.90
N VAL A 252 2.04 -31.28 11.12
CA VAL A 252 2.32 -29.85 11.33
C VAL A 252 1.74 -29.43 12.68
N GLY A 253 2.51 -28.63 13.42
CA GLY A 253 2.10 -28.09 14.72
C GLY A 253 2.49 -28.95 15.92
N THR A 254 3.07 -30.13 15.74
CA THR A 254 3.61 -30.97 16.82
C THR A 254 4.90 -30.36 17.39
N GLU A 255 5.07 -30.42 18.71
CA GLU A 255 6.32 -30.08 19.38
C GLU A 255 7.30 -31.26 19.33
N VAL A 256 8.55 -30.98 18.96
CA VAL A 256 9.62 -31.96 18.85
C VAL A 256 10.84 -31.53 19.64
N LYS A 257 11.60 -32.50 20.14
CA LYS A 257 12.90 -32.32 20.75
C LYS A 257 14.00 -32.49 19.69
N ALA A 258 15.19 -31.97 20.00
CA ALA A 258 16.34 -32.20 19.15
C ALA A 258 16.63 -33.71 19.00
N GLY A 259 16.75 -34.19 17.77
CA GLY A 259 16.97 -35.60 17.44
C GLY A 259 15.70 -36.42 17.15
N ASP A 260 14.51 -35.88 17.41
CA ASP A 260 13.25 -36.56 17.10
C ASP A 260 13.07 -36.74 15.59
N VAL A 261 12.41 -37.83 15.18
CA VAL A 261 12.18 -38.13 13.76
C VAL A 261 11.05 -37.25 13.24
N VAL A 262 11.36 -36.44 12.23
CA VAL A 262 10.38 -35.56 11.56
C VAL A 262 9.79 -36.27 10.35
N VAL A 263 10.64 -36.88 9.53
CA VAL A 263 10.26 -37.59 8.31
C VAL A 263 11.09 -38.87 8.19
N LYS A 264 10.46 -39.95 7.76
CA LYS A 264 11.13 -41.18 7.34
C LYS A 264 10.82 -41.44 5.87
N LEU A 265 11.86 -41.49 5.06
CA LEU A 265 11.82 -41.88 3.67
C LEU A 265 12.14 -43.37 3.52
N ARG A 266 11.59 -44.01 2.50
CA ARG A 266 11.91 -45.38 2.10
C ARG A 266 12.46 -45.36 0.68
N ASN A 267 13.65 -45.92 0.49
CA ASN A 267 14.24 -46.07 -0.83
C ASN A 267 14.75 -47.51 -0.99
N PRO A 268 13.95 -48.41 -1.59
CA PRO A 268 14.33 -49.81 -1.77
C PRO A 268 15.60 -49.98 -2.61
N GLU A 269 15.85 -49.11 -3.59
CA GLU A 269 17.04 -49.17 -4.44
C GLU A 269 18.31 -48.85 -3.63
N LEU A 270 18.23 -47.87 -2.74
CA LEU A 270 19.36 -47.50 -1.87
C LEU A 270 19.65 -48.57 -0.82
N GLU A 271 18.60 -49.19 -0.25
CA GLU A 271 18.74 -50.33 0.67
C GLU A 271 19.38 -51.54 -0.03
N LEU A 272 18.97 -51.81 -1.27
CA LEU A 272 19.55 -52.87 -2.10
C LEU A 272 21.02 -52.59 -2.44
N ALA A 273 21.34 -51.34 -2.82
CA ALA A 273 22.70 -50.92 -3.11
C ALA A 273 23.62 -51.07 -1.88
N LEU A 274 23.13 -50.72 -0.69
CA LEU A 274 23.83 -50.94 0.56
C LEU A 274 24.12 -52.44 0.78
N ALA A 275 23.12 -53.30 0.63
CA ALA A 275 23.28 -54.74 0.80
C ALA A 275 24.27 -55.36 -0.20
N ALA A 276 24.25 -54.90 -1.45
CA ALA A 276 25.20 -55.30 -2.49
C ALA A 276 26.63 -54.87 -2.13
N GLN A 277 26.81 -53.63 -1.68
CA GLN A 277 28.12 -53.10 -1.28
C GLN A 277 28.69 -53.82 -0.05
N GLU A 278 27.84 -54.21 0.92
CA GLU A 278 28.26 -55.08 2.02
C GLU A 278 28.74 -56.45 1.53
N GLY A 279 28.11 -56.99 0.48
CA GLY A 279 28.58 -58.18 -0.23
C GLY A 279 29.99 -58.01 -0.79
N THR A 280 30.23 -56.92 -1.52
CA THR A 280 31.54 -56.58 -2.10
C THR A 280 32.62 -56.44 -1.02
N VAL A 281 32.34 -55.78 0.10
CA VAL A 281 33.29 -55.66 1.22
C VAL A 281 33.60 -57.03 1.83
N ARG A 282 32.59 -57.89 2.03
CA ARG A 282 32.80 -59.26 2.51
C ARG A 282 33.69 -60.08 1.57
N GLU A 283 33.44 -60.01 0.26
CA GLU A 283 34.23 -60.71 -0.75
C GLU A 283 35.70 -60.24 -0.74
N ARG A 284 35.93 -58.91 -0.78
CA ARG A 284 37.29 -58.33 -0.76
C ARG A 284 38.03 -58.67 0.53
N ARG A 285 37.33 -58.71 1.67
CA ARG A 285 37.93 -59.07 2.97
C ARG A 285 38.40 -60.53 2.98
N VAL A 286 37.57 -61.46 2.51
CA VAL A 286 37.94 -62.88 2.40
C VAL A 286 39.11 -63.06 1.44
N ARG A 287 39.12 -62.35 0.31
CA ARG A 287 40.23 -62.37 -0.66
C ARG A 287 41.54 -61.88 -0.04
N LEU A 288 41.50 -60.81 0.75
CA LEU A 288 42.68 -60.29 1.44
C LEU A 288 43.21 -61.29 2.48
N GLU A 289 42.32 -61.94 3.24
CA GLU A 289 42.68 -62.99 4.20
C GLU A 289 43.34 -64.19 3.51
N GLN A 290 42.77 -64.65 2.38
CA GLN A 290 43.35 -65.73 1.58
C GLN A 290 44.76 -65.37 1.08
N LEU A 291 44.97 -64.15 0.59
CA LEU A 291 46.28 -63.68 0.14
C LEU A 291 47.29 -63.57 1.29
N ARG A 292 46.85 -63.18 2.49
CA ARG A 292 47.69 -63.18 3.71
C ARG A 292 48.15 -64.58 4.08
N THR A 293 47.27 -65.58 4.00
CA THR A 293 47.64 -66.99 4.26
C THR A 293 48.64 -67.53 3.24
N LEU A 294 48.52 -67.13 1.97
CA LEU A 294 49.40 -67.59 0.88
C LEU A 294 50.72 -66.81 0.75
N GLN A 295 50.90 -65.71 1.51
CA GLN A 295 52.04 -64.79 1.38
C GLN A 295 53.40 -65.48 1.57
N SER A 296 53.48 -66.48 2.45
CA SER A 296 54.72 -67.22 2.74
C SER A 296 55.07 -68.26 1.67
N VAL A 297 54.10 -68.68 0.85
CA VAL A 297 54.25 -69.79 -0.11
C VAL A 297 54.31 -69.26 -1.56
N SER A 298 53.74 -68.08 -1.84
CA SER A 298 53.70 -67.49 -3.17
C SER A 298 54.26 -66.05 -3.19
N PRO A 299 55.39 -65.80 -3.88
CA PRO A 299 55.93 -64.45 -4.06
C PRO A 299 54.96 -63.49 -4.78
N THR A 300 54.09 -64.04 -5.63
CA THR A 300 53.08 -63.27 -6.36
C THR A 300 51.98 -62.77 -5.41
N ALA A 301 51.54 -63.60 -4.46
CA ALA A 301 50.54 -63.21 -3.45
C ALA A 301 51.07 -62.06 -2.57
N ALA A 302 52.35 -62.08 -2.20
CA ALA A 302 52.99 -61.01 -1.44
C ALA A 302 53.02 -59.67 -2.18
N ARG A 303 53.20 -59.68 -3.51
CA ARG A 303 53.19 -58.46 -4.34
C ARG A 303 51.79 -57.87 -4.54
N THR A 304 50.75 -58.70 -4.57
CA THR A 304 49.36 -58.26 -4.76
C THR A 304 48.65 -57.83 -3.48
N LEU A 305 49.22 -58.16 -2.31
CA LEU A 305 48.61 -57.89 -1.00
C LEU A 305 48.35 -56.39 -0.74
N PRO A 306 49.28 -55.46 -1.07
CA PRO A 306 49.03 -54.04 -0.92
C PRO A 306 47.87 -53.54 -1.80
N THR A 307 47.76 -54.04 -3.03
CA THR A 307 46.67 -53.70 -3.95
C THR A 307 45.33 -54.19 -3.43
N ALA A 308 45.26 -55.45 -2.97
CA ALA A 308 44.03 -56.00 -2.39
C ALA A 308 43.62 -55.28 -1.09
N ALA A 309 44.59 -54.81 -0.30
CA ALA A 309 44.32 -54.00 0.89
C ALA A 309 43.76 -52.62 0.52
N ALA A 310 44.31 -51.97 -0.52
CA ALA A 310 43.78 -50.71 -1.04
C ALA A 310 42.36 -50.88 -1.59
N GLU A 311 42.10 -51.94 -2.37
CA GLU A 311 40.76 -52.25 -2.87
C GLU A 311 39.73 -52.48 -1.75
N LEU A 312 40.14 -53.13 -0.65
CA LEU A 312 39.26 -53.27 0.52
C LEU A 312 38.97 -51.92 1.17
N ALA A 313 39.99 -51.09 1.36
CA ALA A 313 39.82 -49.75 1.94
C ALA A 313 38.87 -48.88 1.09
N ASP A 314 39.00 -48.91 -0.23
CA ASP A 314 38.11 -48.19 -1.14
C ASP A 314 36.65 -48.70 -1.06
N ALA A 315 36.46 -50.03 -0.96
CA ALA A 315 35.13 -50.60 -0.80
C ALA A 315 34.50 -50.25 0.56
N GLU A 316 35.30 -50.21 1.63
CA GLU A 316 34.86 -49.79 2.96
C GLU A 316 34.48 -48.29 2.98
N ALA A 317 35.22 -47.44 2.25
CA ALA A 317 34.86 -46.03 2.08
C ALA A 317 33.51 -45.86 1.35
N GLN A 318 33.32 -46.57 0.24
CA GLN A 318 32.04 -46.58 -0.49
C GLN A 318 30.88 -47.14 0.35
N LEU A 319 31.15 -48.14 1.20
CA LEU A 319 30.14 -48.67 2.12
C LEU A 319 29.75 -47.63 3.17
N ALA A 320 30.70 -46.88 3.70
CA ALA A 320 30.44 -45.79 4.65
C ALA A 320 29.58 -44.69 4.01
N GLU A 321 29.82 -44.35 2.74
CA GLU A 321 29.00 -43.40 1.98
C GLU A 321 27.55 -43.90 1.82
N HIS A 322 27.35 -45.14 1.36
CA HIS A 322 26.01 -45.72 1.21
C HIS A 322 25.26 -45.81 2.55
N LYS A 323 25.97 -46.16 3.64
CA LYS A 323 25.40 -46.14 5.00
C LYS A 323 24.94 -44.74 5.39
N SER A 324 25.76 -43.72 5.15
CA SER A 324 25.39 -42.34 5.43
C SER A 324 24.16 -41.88 4.62
N MET A 325 24.03 -42.31 3.36
CA MET A 325 22.85 -42.00 2.55
C MET A 325 21.58 -42.70 3.07
N VAL A 326 21.68 -43.96 3.52
CA VAL A 326 20.56 -44.70 4.13
C VAL A 326 20.16 -44.07 5.46
N ASP A 327 21.13 -43.69 6.30
CA ASP A 327 20.85 -42.98 7.55
C ASP A 327 20.14 -41.63 7.29
N ALA A 328 20.50 -40.96 6.18
CA ALA A 328 19.89 -39.71 5.74
C ALA A 328 18.43 -39.85 5.27
N LEU A 329 17.92 -41.07 5.03
CA LEU A 329 16.49 -41.32 4.80
C LEU A 329 15.65 -41.00 6.05
N THR A 330 16.26 -41.04 7.24
CA THR A 330 15.60 -40.65 8.49
C THR A 330 15.97 -39.22 8.85
N VAL A 331 15.09 -38.29 8.53
CA VAL A 331 15.31 -36.86 8.78
C VAL A 331 14.88 -36.52 10.21
N ARG A 332 15.84 -35.98 10.99
CA ARG A 332 15.67 -35.64 12.40
C ARG A 332 15.63 -34.14 12.64
N ALA A 333 15.00 -33.74 13.75
CA ALA A 333 14.90 -32.35 14.16
C ALA A 333 16.28 -31.81 14.63
N PRO A 334 16.84 -30.76 14.00
CA PRO A 334 18.12 -30.17 14.46
C PRO A 334 18.03 -29.48 15.82
N ALA A 335 16.85 -29.00 16.22
CA ALA A 335 16.62 -28.29 17.47
C ALA A 335 15.24 -28.62 18.05
N ALA A 336 15.05 -28.34 19.34
CA ALA A 336 13.73 -28.41 19.96
C ALA A 336 12.86 -27.24 19.46
N GLY A 337 11.58 -27.51 19.20
CA GLY A 337 10.66 -26.50 18.69
C GLY A 337 9.38 -27.09 18.12
N ARG A 338 8.59 -26.23 17.48
CA ARG A 338 7.33 -26.62 16.84
C ARG A 338 7.51 -26.79 15.34
N ILE A 339 6.96 -27.86 14.78
CA ILE A 339 6.99 -28.12 13.34
C ILE A 339 6.02 -27.17 12.63
N LEU A 340 6.54 -26.42 11.65
CA LEU A 340 5.78 -25.63 10.70
C LEU A 340 5.89 -26.25 9.31
N ALA A 341 4.83 -26.09 8.51
CA ALA A 341 4.84 -26.52 7.12
C ALA A 341 5.91 -25.74 6.32
N ALA A 342 6.59 -26.44 5.42
CA ALA A 342 7.37 -25.79 4.38
C ALA A 342 6.45 -25.03 3.39
N PRO A 343 6.97 -24.10 2.58
CA PRO A 343 6.20 -23.44 1.55
C PRO A 343 5.49 -24.45 0.63
N ASP A 344 4.20 -24.24 0.40
CA ASP A 344 3.40 -25.13 -0.44
C ASP A 344 3.99 -25.24 -1.86
N GLN A 345 4.16 -26.47 -2.34
CA GLN A 345 4.41 -26.68 -3.75
C GLN A 345 3.11 -26.52 -4.54
N VAL A 346 3.07 -25.48 -5.36
CA VAL A 346 1.98 -25.22 -6.29
C VAL A 346 2.02 -26.25 -7.42
N ALA A 347 0.85 -26.77 -7.79
CA ALA A 347 0.66 -27.64 -8.94
C ALA A 347 1.01 -26.89 -10.24
N GLN A 348 2.28 -26.81 -10.61
CA GLN A 348 2.69 -26.36 -11.93
C GLN A 348 2.63 -27.56 -12.89
N GLN A 349 1.76 -27.48 -13.90
CA GLN A 349 1.84 -28.36 -15.06
C GLN A 349 3.20 -28.15 -15.71
N ARG A 350 4.08 -29.17 -15.66
CA ARG A 350 5.30 -29.13 -16.43
C ARG A 350 4.94 -29.15 -17.92
N ALA A 351 5.70 -28.41 -18.74
CA ALA A 351 5.52 -28.33 -20.18
C ALA A 351 5.67 -29.70 -20.89
N ASP A 352 6.26 -30.69 -20.20
CA ASP A 352 6.46 -32.06 -20.66
C ASP A 352 5.25 -32.99 -20.40
N GLY A 353 4.15 -32.48 -19.81
CA GLY A 353 2.96 -33.27 -19.52
C GLY A 353 3.11 -34.25 -18.35
N THR A 354 4.24 -34.23 -17.63
CA THR A 354 4.42 -35.05 -16.43
C THR A 354 3.81 -34.36 -15.20
N LEU A 355 2.94 -35.08 -14.49
CA LEU A 355 2.42 -34.62 -13.20
C LEU A 355 3.55 -34.69 -12.17
N ARG A 356 3.75 -33.60 -11.40
CA ARG A 356 4.55 -33.71 -10.17
C ARG A 356 3.83 -34.65 -9.20
N PRO A 357 4.56 -35.50 -8.46
CA PRO A 357 3.96 -36.56 -7.65
C PRO A 357 3.15 -36.07 -6.44
N TRP A 358 3.35 -34.83 -5.98
CA TRP A 358 2.62 -34.26 -4.84
C TRP A 358 2.48 -32.74 -4.94
N THR A 359 1.54 -32.19 -4.18
CA THR A 359 1.23 -30.74 -4.13
C THR A 359 0.91 -30.32 -2.69
N GLY A 360 1.08 -29.03 -2.38
CA GLY A 360 0.92 -28.50 -1.02
C GLY A 360 2.13 -28.79 -0.14
N SER A 361 1.89 -29.24 1.10
CA SER A 361 2.96 -29.53 2.06
C SER A 361 3.36 -31.01 2.01
N PRO A 362 4.68 -31.34 2.03
CA PRO A 362 5.13 -32.73 2.13
C PRO A 362 4.55 -33.47 3.34
N LEU A 363 4.26 -32.75 4.42
CA LEU A 363 3.77 -33.33 5.68
C LEU A 363 2.27 -33.64 5.67
N ASP A 364 1.53 -33.26 4.62
CA ASP A 364 0.11 -33.57 4.51
C ASP A 364 -0.11 -35.08 4.40
N GLU A 365 -1.15 -35.61 5.05
CA GLU A 365 -1.45 -37.05 5.01
C GLU A 365 -1.69 -37.59 3.58
N ARG A 366 -2.23 -36.75 2.69
CA ARG A 366 -2.44 -37.07 1.27
C ARG A 366 -1.15 -37.34 0.49
N ASN A 367 -0.01 -36.84 0.97
CA ASN A 367 1.29 -36.96 0.32
C ASN A 367 2.12 -38.12 0.90
N ARG A 368 1.55 -38.91 1.83
CA ARG A 368 2.15 -40.19 2.23
C ARG A 368 2.24 -41.12 1.02
N GLY A 369 3.39 -41.76 0.84
CA GLY A 369 3.69 -42.55 -0.36
C GLY A 369 4.19 -41.73 -1.56
N ALA A 370 4.30 -40.40 -1.45
CA ALA A 370 4.85 -39.59 -2.53
C ALA A 370 6.38 -39.67 -2.59
N TRP A 371 6.94 -39.58 -3.79
CA TRP A 371 8.38 -39.51 -3.99
C TRP A 371 8.91 -38.11 -3.69
N ILE A 372 9.89 -38.03 -2.79
CA ILE A 372 10.56 -36.79 -2.40
C ILE A 372 11.96 -36.77 -2.99
N GLU A 373 12.30 -35.67 -3.67
CA GLU A 373 13.63 -35.44 -4.24
C GLU A 373 14.61 -34.81 -3.22
N PRO A 374 15.92 -35.04 -3.33
CA PRO A 374 16.94 -34.36 -2.53
C PRO A 374 16.83 -32.84 -2.68
N GLY A 375 17.07 -32.10 -1.60
CA GLY A 375 16.96 -30.65 -1.55
C GLY A 375 15.52 -30.11 -1.38
N THR A 376 14.51 -30.98 -1.38
CA THR A 376 13.12 -30.57 -1.13
C THR A 376 12.96 -30.05 0.30
N PRO A 377 12.37 -28.85 0.52
CA PRO A 377 12.06 -28.37 1.86
C PRO A 377 10.93 -29.21 2.46
N LEU A 378 11.18 -29.86 3.59
CA LEU A 378 10.23 -30.74 4.27
C LEU A 378 9.41 -29.99 5.33
N ALA A 379 10.11 -29.25 6.18
CA ALA A 379 9.52 -28.58 7.34
C ALA A 379 10.39 -27.40 7.79
N ILE A 380 9.83 -26.54 8.63
CA ILE A 380 10.58 -25.51 9.34
C ILE A 380 10.36 -25.74 10.84
N ILE A 381 11.44 -25.87 11.62
CA ILE A 381 11.32 -25.99 13.08
C ILE A 381 11.48 -24.61 13.70
N ALA A 382 10.40 -24.11 14.30
CA ALA A 382 10.38 -22.84 15.01
C ALA A 382 10.83 -23.01 16.46
N THR A 383 11.85 -22.26 16.87
CA THR A 383 12.43 -22.33 18.22
C THR A 383 12.11 -21.06 19.00
N GLY A 384 11.60 -21.22 20.23
CA GLY A 384 11.31 -20.14 21.17
C GLY A 384 9.93 -19.50 21.04
N GLU A 385 9.47 -18.86 22.13
CA GLU A 385 8.18 -18.17 22.20
C GLU A 385 8.22 -16.75 21.63
N LYS A 386 9.42 -16.19 21.43
CA LYS A 386 9.57 -14.83 20.87
C LYS A 386 9.17 -14.82 19.41
N GLN A 387 8.25 -13.93 19.07
CA GLN A 387 7.73 -13.75 17.73
C GLN A 387 8.23 -12.45 17.12
N VAL A 388 8.42 -12.48 15.81
CA VAL A 388 8.86 -11.33 15.03
C VAL A 388 7.85 -11.13 13.91
N ALA A 389 7.45 -9.90 13.63
CA ALA A 389 6.65 -9.58 12.46
C ALA A 389 7.54 -9.00 11.36
N TRP A 390 7.37 -9.48 10.13
CA TRP A 390 7.96 -8.88 8.94
C TRP A 390 6.91 -8.03 8.25
N ALA A 391 7.12 -6.72 8.17
CA ALA A 391 6.25 -5.80 7.46
C ALA A 391 6.85 -5.39 6.12
N GLY A 392 6.06 -5.46 5.04
CA GLY A 392 6.46 -4.99 3.72
C GLY A 392 6.19 -3.50 3.57
N VAL A 393 7.24 -2.67 3.64
CA VAL A 393 7.12 -1.21 3.47
C VAL A 393 7.48 -0.83 2.04
N GLU A 394 6.62 -0.06 1.37
CA GLU A 394 6.89 0.46 0.02
C GLU A 394 8.15 1.34 -0.01
N GLN A 395 8.91 1.26 -1.11
CA GLN A 395 10.18 1.98 -1.27
C GLN A 395 10.08 3.51 -1.00
N ALA A 396 8.93 4.14 -1.29
CA ALA A 396 8.70 5.56 -1.05
C ALA A 396 8.66 5.94 0.46
N ASP A 397 8.31 4.97 1.31
CA ASP A 397 8.10 5.15 2.74
C ASP A 397 9.29 4.68 3.59
N VAL A 398 10.21 3.90 3.00
CA VAL A 398 11.43 3.41 3.67
C VAL A 398 12.26 4.51 4.33
N PRO A 399 12.50 5.68 3.70
CA PRO A 399 13.30 6.74 4.35
C PRO A 399 12.64 7.34 5.60
N ALA A 400 11.35 7.07 5.85
CA ALA A 400 10.65 7.55 7.03
C ALA A 400 10.66 6.53 8.19
N VAL A 401 11.09 5.29 7.93
CA VAL A 401 11.11 4.19 8.91
C VAL A 401 12.51 4.03 9.46
N GLU A 402 12.64 4.15 10.78
CA GLU A 402 13.91 4.02 11.50
C GLU A 402 13.82 2.98 12.61
N VAL A 403 14.98 2.43 12.99
CA VAL A 403 15.10 1.45 14.08
C VAL A 403 14.67 2.08 15.41
N GLY A 404 13.89 1.34 16.20
CA GLY A 404 13.38 1.77 17.50
C GLY A 404 12.00 2.43 17.48
N GLN A 405 11.44 2.73 16.29
CA GLN A 405 10.11 3.33 16.19
C GLN A 405 9.02 2.40 16.73
N PRO A 406 8.02 2.94 17.47
CA PRO A 406 6.93 2.14 17.99
C PRO A 406 5.96 1.76 16.87
N VAL A 407 5.56 0.49 16.88
CA VAL A 407 4.65 -0.09 15.91
C VAL A 407 3.41 -0.58 16.65
N ARG A 408 2.25 -0.28 16.07
CA ARG A 408 0.97 -0.87 16.48
C ARG A 408 0.50 -1.76 15.36
N LEU A 409 0.20 -3.01 15.65
CA LEU A 409 -0.24 -3.95 14.64
C LEU A 409 -1.49 -4.71 15.09
N VAL A 410 -2.22 -5.17 14.09
CA VAL A 410 -3.42 -5.99 14.27
C VAL A 410 -3.23 -7.19 13.36
N ALA A 411 -3.30 -8.39 13.96
CA ALA A 411 -3.27 -9.64 13.23
C ALA A 411 -4.70 -10.05 12.86
N ASP A 412 -4.88 -10.68 11.69
CA ASP A 412 -6.20 -11.10 11.20
C ASP A 412 -6.84 -12.16 12.11
N GLN A 413 -6.01 -12.92 12.83
CA GLN A 413 -6.46 -13.91 13.82
C GLN A 413 -7.07 -13.26 15.07
N GLN A 414 -6.68 -12.02 15.38
CA GLN A 414 -7.11 -11.28 16.56
C GLN A 414 -7.42 -9.82 16.20
N PRO A 415 -8.49 -9.57 15.41
CA PRO A 415 -8.78 -8.25 14.87
C PRO A 415 -9.15 -7.20 15.93
N MET A 416 -9.52 -7.66 17.14
CA MET A 416 -9.92 -6.80 18.27
C MET A 416 -8.77 -6.48 19.23
N GLU A 417 -7.61 -7.12 19.09
CA GLU A 417 -6.46 -6.92 19.96
C GLU A 417 -5.38 -6.10 19.23
N ILE A 418 -4.89 -5.05 19.89
CA ILE A 418 -3.84 -4.21 19.31
C ILE A 418 -2.52 -4.59 19.96
N LEU A 419 -1.66 -5.18 19.15
CA LEU A 419 -0.34 -5.61 19.55
C LEU A 419 0.64 -4.46 19.39
N THR A 420 1.57 -4.35 20.33
CA THR A 420 2.65 -3.36 20.29
C THR A 420 3.97 -4.04 20.02
N GLY A 421 4.84 -3.31 19.35
CA GLY A 421 6.19 -3.75 19.06
C GLY A 421 7.07 -2.59 18.66
N ARG A 422 8.33 -2.89 18.34
CA ARG A 422 9.31 -1.89 17.88
C ARG A 422 10.01 -2.36 16.62
N VAL A 423 10.35 -1.41 15.76
CA VAL A 423 11.19 -1.68 14.60
C VAL A 423 12.58 -2.10 15.09
N ARG A 424 13.00 -3.31 14.75
CA ARG A 424 14.32 -3.86 15.10
C ARG A 424 15.33 -3.65 13.98
N GLU A 425 14.92 -3.90 12.74
CA GLU A 425 15.80 -3.81 11.58
C GLU A 425 15.01 -3.41 10.32
N VAL A 426 15.64 -2.67 9.42
CA VAL A 426 15.12 -2.33 8.10
C VAL A 426 16.05 -2.95 7.06
N ALA A 427 15.54 -3.88 6.25
CA ALA A 427 16.34 -4.56 5.25
C ALA A 427 16.85 -3.56 4.19
N ARG A 428 18.16 -3.59 3.92
CA ARG A 428 18.80 -2.67 2.94
C ARG A 428 18.43 -2.97 1.49
N ARG A 429 18.07 -4.23 1.19
CA ARG A 429 17.75 -4.68 -0.18
C ARG A 429 16.25 -4.75 -0.38
N ALA A 430 15.76 -4.06 -1.40
CA ALA A 430 14.38 -4.16 -1.85
C ALA A 430 14.10 -5.56 -2.41
N ARG A 431 12.93 -6.11 -2.09
CA ARG A 431 12.37 -7.30 -2.71
C ARG A 431 11.26 -6.86 -3.67
N SER A 432 11.14 -7.59 -4.79
CA SER A 432 10.03 -7.42 -5.71
C SER A 432 9.17 -8.67 -5.63
N ASN A 433 7.85 -8.48 -5.60
CA ASN A 433 6.93 -9.60 -5.76
C ASN A 433 7.23 -10.37 -7.07
N SER A 434 7.71 -9.74 -8.14
CA SER A 434 8.02 -10.42 -9.41
C SER A 434 9.24 -11.37 -9.38
N GLY A 435 10.12 -11.27 -8.38
CA GLY A 435 11.23 -12.21 -8.20
C GLY A 435 10.80 -13.53 -7.56
N ASP A 436 9.77 -13.48 -6.70
CA ASP A 436 9.18 -14.64 -6.02
C ASP A 436 7.83 -15.06 -6.66
N ALA A 437 7.22 -14.23 -7.51
CA ALA A 437 5.92 -14.44 -8.16
C ALA A 437 6.00 -15.04 -9.57
N ALA A 438 7.10 -15.70 -9.93
CA ALA A 438 7.04 -16.72 -10.98
C ALA A 438 6.18 -17.94 -10.56
N GLN A 439 5.69 -17.99 -9.31
CA GLN A 439 5.01 -19.16 -8.74
C GLN A 439 3.68 -18.95 -8.00
N ALA A 440 3.11 -17.74 -7.92
CA ALA A 440 1.82 -17.54 -7.25
C ALA A 440 0.72 -17.11 -8.23
N SER A 441 -0.22 -18.02 -8.48
CA SER A 441 -1.42 -17.81 -9.27
C SER A 441 -2.28 -16.65 -8.76
N ARG A 442 -2.79 -15.84 -9.69
CA ARG A 442 -3.81 -14.81 -9.52
C ARG A 442 -5.00 -15.31 -8.69
N ARG A 443 -4.99 -14.97 -7.40
CA ARG A 443 -6.19 -14.77 -6.57
C ARG A 443 -5.93 -13.53 -5.74
N GLU A 444 -6.72 -12.50 -5.99
CA GLU A 444 -6.85 -11.22 -5.26
C GLU A 444 -5.80 -11.01 -4.16
N ILE A 445 -4.60 -10.60 -4.57
CA ILE A 445 -3.63 -9.97 -3.66
C ILE A 445 -3.95 -8.48 -3.71
N ASP A 446 -4.84 -8.05 -2.84
CA ASP A 446 -5.13 -6.64 -2.68
C ASP A 446 -3.89 -5.93 -2.09
N SER A 447 -3.54 -4.80 -2.71
CA SER A 447 -2.57 -3.75 -2.31
C SER A 447 -1.05 -3.83 -2.60
N LEU A 448 -0.46 -4.92 -3.12
CA LEU A 448 0.99 -4.93 -3.46
C LEU A 448 1.28 -5.42 -4.89
N ASP A 449 0.49 -4.97 -5.85
CA ASP A 449 0.73 -5.26 -7.25
C ASP A 449 1.98 -4.48 -7.72
N HIS A 450 3.05 -5.19 -8.09
CA HIS A 450 4.29 -4.65 -8.71
C HIS A 450 5.19 -3.72 -7.87
N ALA A 451 4.96 -3.55 -6.56
CA ALA A 451 5.76 -2.65 -5.73
C ALA A 451 7.07 -3.28 -5.24
N TRP A 452 8.19 -2.57 -5.42
CA TRP A 452 9.42 -2.84 -4.67
C TRP A 452 9.20 -2.49 -3.20
N TYR A 453 9.38 -3.47 -2.32
CA TYR A 453 9.19 -3.30 -0.88
C TYR A 453 10.46 -3.66 -0.12
N HIS A 454 10.65 -3.01 1.02
CA HIS A 454 11.68 -3.39 1.98
C HIS A 454 11.04 -4.11 3.16
N VAL A 455 11.67 -5.20 3.57
CA VAL A 455 11.22 -5.96 4.74
C VAL A 455 11.69 -5.23 6.00
N VAL A 456 10.74 -4.82 6.83
CA VAL A 456 10.99 -4.24 8.14
C VAL A 456 10.69 -5.28 9.20
N GLN A 457 11.71 -5.61 9.99
CA GLN A 457 11.61 -6.57 11.09
C GLN A 457 11.12 -5.83 12.33
N ILE A 458 10.02 -6.33 12.91
CA ILE A 458 9.36 -5.77 14.09
C ILE A 458 9.42 -6.81 15.19
N GLU A 459 9.98 -6.44 16.34
CA GLU A 459 9.95 -7.26 17.55
C GLU A 459 8.65 -6.96 18.31
N LEU A 460 7.90 -8.02 18.61
CA LEU A 460 6.62 -7.95 19.35
C LEU A 460 6.89 -7.93 20.85
N ASP A 461 6.12 -7.12 21.59
CA ASP A 461 6.17 -7.13 23.05
C ASP A 461 5.54 -8.44 23.58
N ALA A 462 6.23 -9.12 24.49
CA ALA A 462 5.89 -10.47 24.99
C ALA A 462 4.57 -10.58 25.78
N ALA A 463 3.80 -9.49 25.91
CA ALA A 463 2.60 -9.42 26.75
C ALA A 463 1.31 -9.90 26.04
N SER A 464 1.42 -10.40 24.81
CA SER A 464 0.26 -10.74 23.98
C SER A 464 0.16 -12.23 23.70
N ALA A 465 -1.07 -12.70 23.49
CA ALA A 465 -1.35 -14.10 23.20
C ALA A 465 -0.47 -14.60 22.01
N PRO A 466 0.04 -15.84 22.06
CA PRO A 466 0.94 -16.33 21.03
C PRO A 466 0.19 -16.41 19.69
N LEU A 467 0.60 -15.59 18.71
CA LEU A 467 0.07 -15.68 17.36
C LEU A 467 0.60 -16.94 16.68
N LEU A 468 -0.17 -17.52 15.76
CA LEU A 468 0.38 -18.62 14.96
C LEU A 468 1.40 -18.06 13.96
N PRO A 469 2.56 -18.72 13.79
CA PRO A 469 3.46 -18.42 12.69
C PRO A 469 2.73 -18.43 11.34
N GLY A 470 3.02 -17.46 10.49
CA GLY A 470 2.31 -17.23 9.23
C GLY A 470 1.06 -16.36 9.35
N ALA A 471 0.66 -15.94 10.56
CA ALA A 471 -0.44 -14.98 10.73
C ALA A 471 -0.17 -13.70 9.95
N ARG A 472 -1.17 -13.25 9.20
CA ARG A 472 -1.16 -12.02 8.42
C ARG A 472 -1.81 -10.90 9.20
N GLY A 473 -1.54 -9.66 8.80
CA GLY A 473 -2.17 -8.50 9.38
C GLY A 473 -1.64 -7.19 8.83
N VAL A 474 -1.90 -6.11 9.56
CA VAL A 474 -1.47 -4.75 9.17
C VAL A 474 -0.72 -4.10 10.32
N ALA A 475 0.48 -3.59 10.00
CA ALA A 475 1.30 -2.79 10.89
C ALA A 475 1.10 -1.30 10.60
N LYS A 476 1.00 -0.50 11.66
CA LYS A 476 1.07 0.97 11.64
C LYS A 476 2.33 1.40 12.37
N ILE A 477 3.35 1.75 11.60
CA ILE A 477 4.61 2.28 12.12
C ILE A 477 4.41 3.77 12.38
N ALA A 478 4.59 4.20 13.64
CA ALA A 478 4.54 5.61 13.98
C ALA A 478 5.89 6.25 13.65
N THR A 479 5.91 7.04 12.59
CA THR A 479 7.10 7.84 12.25
C THR A 479 7.17 9.06 13.18
N TYR A 480 8.33 9.72 13.24
CA TYR A 480 8.50 10.92 14.05
C TYR A 480 7.45 11.99 13.74
N LYS A 481 7.18 12.86 14.72
CA LYS A 481 6.35 14.06 14.55
C LYS A 481 7.05 14.96 13.53
N SER A 482 6.59 14.97 12.28
CA SER A 482 7.01 15.97 11.33
C SER A 482 6.11 17.20 11.49
N THR A 483 6.63 18.37 11.18
CA THR A 483 5.78 19.55 11.05
C THR A 483 5.12 19.57 9.66
N VAL A 484 4.00 20.28 9.49
CA VAL A 484 3.38 20.46 8.15
C VAL A 484 4.38 21.10 7.18
N GLY A 485 5.20 22.03 7.67
CA GLY A 485 6.24 22.68 6.87
C GLY A 485 7.33 21.72 6.40
N GLU A 486 7.85 20.87 7.28
CA GLU A 486 8.84 19.84 6.90
C GLU A 486 8.25 18.80 5.96
N LEU A 487 6.98 18.45 6.12
CA LEU A 487 6.30 17.51 5.22
C LEU A 487 6.23 18.09 3.80
N VAL A 488 5.76 19.34 3.67
CA VAL A 488 5.72 20.04 2.37
C VAL A 488 7.13 20.17 1.79
N LEU A 489 8.12 20.57 2.60
CA LEU A 489 9.49 20.75 2.15
C LEU A 489 10.16 19.45 1.72
N ASN A 490 9.96 18.35 2.46
CA ASN A 490 10.49 17.04 2.13
C ASN A 490 9.83 16.48 0.88
N GLU A 491 8.53 16.69 0.69
CA GLU A 491 7.83 16.24 -0.51
C GLU A 491 8.26 17.05 -1.74
N VAL A 492 8.43 18.36 -1.59
CA VAL A 492 9.03 19.22 -2.61
C VAL A 492 10.47 18.80 -2.91
N ARG A 493 11.29 18.50 -1.89
CA ARG A 493 12.67 18.04 -2.09
C ARG A 493 12.73 16.69 -2.79
N ARG A 494 11.88 15.73 -2.42
CA ARG A 494 11.71 14.43 -3.09
C ARG A 494 11.24 14.60 -4.54
N THR A 495 10.34 15.54 -4.79
CA THR A 495 9.87 15.91 -6.13
C THR A 495 11.05 16.37 -6.99
N PHE A 496 11.88 17.29 -6.49
CA PHE A 496 13.04 17.80 -7.22
C PHE A 496 14.15 16.75 -7.39
N GLN A 497 14.40 15.89 -6.40
CA GLN A 497 15.41 14.82 -6.46
C GLN A 497 15.00 13.59 -7.29
N ARG A 498 13.72 13.46 -7.67
CA ARG A 498 13.26 12.42 -8.60
C ARG A 498 13.24 12.90 -10.06
N VAL A 499 13.23 14.22 -10.28
CA VAL A 499 13.16 14.84 -11.61
C VAL A 499 14.55 15.19 -12.15
N PHE A 500 15.50 15.47 -11.27
CA PHE A 500 16.93 15.65 -11.57
C PHE A 500 17.72 14.52 -10.93
#